data_AF-G0MBS9-F1
#
_entry.id   AF-G0MBS9-F1
#
_cell.length_a   1.000
_cell.length_b   1.000
_cell.length_c   1.000
_cell.angle_alpha   90.00
_cell.angle_beta   90.00
_cell.angle_gamma   90.00
#
_symmetry.space_group_name_H-M   'P 1'
#
loop_
_entity.id
_entity.type
_entity.pdbx_description
1 polymer ?
#
loop_
_entity_poly.entity_id
_entity_poly.type
_entity_poly.pdbx_seq_one_letter_code
_entity_poly.pdbx_strand_id
1 'polypeptide(L)'
;MDSGEIDKPCFDWIVENTVGKVNTLKIYRTRIKDERAYTESLRGMANSLCLIGWYKEKNAPVVPYDLSFNVERLHINNEDWLSLNHLIDLSRRVKILSFDEVSLTSKMINDFLKLWISSELSIELSSLAIQGEGYEFRDLLAGIRYQISSMAEQKEERGWWVNENLNVSQHLFQAYKIKRNSGVEAHIIYVPKYRQHQLEAFQIRF
;
A
#
# COMPACT_ATOMS: atom_id res chain seq x y z
N MET A 1 21.44 -7.16 40.70
CA MET A 1 20.13 -6.50 40.65
C MET A 1 19.96 -6.03 39.24
N ASP A 2 19.41 -6.89 38.38
CA ASP A 2 19.03 -6.51 37.02
C ASP A 2 17.90 -5.49 37.14
N SER A 3 18.15 -4.26 36.69
CA SER A 3 17.09 -3.28 36.47
C SER A 3 16.23 -3.82 35.34
N GLY A 4 15.14 -4.48 35.71
CA GLY A 4 14.08 -4.90 34.81
C GLY A 4 13.47 -3.70 34.12
N GLU A 5 14.10 -3.24 33.04
CA GLU A 5 13.41 -2.50 32.01
C GLU A 5 12.41 -3.46 31.40
N ILE A 6 11.16 -3.31 31.84
CA ILE A 6 10.01 -3.83 31.12
C ILE A 6 10.15 -3.28 29.70
N ASP A 7 10.42 -4.19 28.77
CA ASP A 7 10.55 -4.01 27.35
C ASP A 7 9.22 -3.44 26.82
N LYS A 8 9.00 -2.14 27.07
CA LYS A 8 7.75 -1.45 26.73
C LYS A 8 7.64 -1.51 25.22
N PRO A 9 6.50 -1.98 24.67
CA PRO A 9 6.28 -1.92 23.23
C PRO A 9 6.47 -0.48 22.79
N CYS A 10 7.55 -0.24 22.06
CA CYS A 10 7.92 1.09 21.63
C CYS A 10 7.14 1.36 20.33
N PHE A 11 5.97 1.96 20.51
CA PHE A 11 5.17 2.52 19.43
C PHE A 11 5.81 3.84 19.01
N ASP A 12 6.57 3.85 17.91
CA ASP A 12 6.99 5.11 17.30
C ASP A 12 5.80 5.67 16.50
N TRP A 13 4.97 6.45 17.20
CA TRP A 13 3.96 7.30 16.60
C TRP A 13 4.66 8.46 15.89
N ILE A 14 4.76 8.42 14.56
CA ILE A 14 4.89 9.67 13.81
C ILE A 14 3.47 10.07 13.42
N VAL A 15 2.78 10.73 14.35
CA VAL A 15 1.56 11.49 14.02
C VAL A 15 2.03 12.83 13.50
N GLU A 16 2.07 12.98 12.18
CA GLU A 16 2.17 14.31 11.57
C GLU A 16 0.82 15.00 11.76
N ASN A 17 0.67 15.65 12.91
CA ASN A 17 -0.51 16.41 13.28
C ASN A 17 -0.41 17.80 12.65
N THR A 18 -1.19 18.05 11.62
CA THR A 18 -1.52 19.42 11.21
C THR A 18 -3.00 19.62 11.45
N VAL A 19 -3.30 20.46 12.45
CA VAL A 19 -4.65 21.00 12.72
C VAL A 19 -5.67 19.94 13.23
N GLY A 20 -5.28 19.11 14.20
CA GLY A 20 -6.24 18.33 15.00
C GLY A 20 -6.86 17.12 14.29
N LYS A 21 -6.34 16.71 13.13
CA LYS A 21 -6.67 15.46 12.44
C LYS A 21 -5.39 14.63 12.27
N VAL A 22 -5.48 13.33 12.53
CA VAL A 22 -4.39 12.39 12.25
C VAL A 22 -4.32 12.18 10.74
N ASN A 23 -3.37 12.87 10.09
CA ASN A 23 -3.21 12.79 8.63
C ASN A 23 -2.57 11.47 8.20
N THR A 24 -1.54 11.01 8.93
CA THR A 24 -0.83 9.77 8.62
C THR A 24 -0.47 9.07 9.92
N LEU A 25 -0.74 7.76 9.97
CA LEU A 25 -0.36 6.88 11.08
C LEU A 25 0.58 5.80 10.57
N LYS A 26 1.79 5.74 11.14
CA LYS A 26 2.77 4.68 10.83
C LYS A 26 2.74 3.62 11.95
N ILE A 27 2.48 2.36 11.64
CA ILE A 27 2.58 1.23 12.57
C ILE A 27 3.83 0.43 12.24
N TYR A 28 4.73 0.27 13.22
CA TYR A 28 5.89 -0.61 13.11
C TYR A 28 5.69 -1.86 13.98
N ARG A 29 5.46 -3.03 13.37
CA ARG A 29 5.15 -4.26 14.14
C ARG A 29 6.36 -4.87 14.86
N THR A 30 7.58 -4.55 14.43
CA THR A 30 8.82 -5.05 15.06
C THR A 30 8.91 -4.81 16.57
N ARG A 31 8.05 -3.96 17.12
CA ARG A 31 8.01 -3.56 18.52
C ARG A 31 6.69 -3.87 19.21
N ILE A 32 5.75 -4.54 18.53
CA ILE A 32 4.43 -4.91 19.08
C ILE A 32 4.43 -6.42 19.39
N LYS A 33 4.75 -6.74 20.65
CA LYS A 33 4.67 -8.12 21.18
C LYS A 33 3.27 -8.47 21.71
N ASP A 34 2.42 -7.47 21.90
CA ASP A 34 1.08 -7.61 22.50
C ASP A 34 -0.03 -7.33 21.47
N GLU A 35 -0.79 -8.38 21.14
CA GLU A 35 -1.95 -8.34 20.25
C GLU A 35 -3.04 -7.39 20.75
N ARG A 36 -3.23 -7.27 22.07
CA ARG A 36 -4.24 -6.38 22.64
C ARG A 36 -3.91 -4.91 22.38
N ALA A 37 -2.65 -4.53 22.59
CA ALA A 37 -2.20 -3.16 22.35
C ALA A 37 -2.29 -2.78 20.86
N TYR A 38 -2.09 -3.75 19.96
CA TYR A 38 -2.34 -3.59 18.53
C TYR A 38 -3.83 -3.32 18.23
N THR A 39 -4.74 -4.17 18.73
CA THR A 39 -6.18 -4.00 18.51
C THR A 39 -6.72 -2.71 19.10
N GLU A 40 -6.29 -2.34 20.31
CA GLU A 40 -6.68 -1.07 20.94
C GLU A 40 -6.18 0.13 20.13
N SER A 41 -4.96 0.05 19.59
CA SER A 41 -4.45 1.05 18.66
C SER A 41 -5.35 1.15 17.44
N LEU A 42 -5.68 0.03 16.77
CA LEU A 42 -6.52 -0.02 15.55
C LEU A 42 -7.90 0.61 15.77
N ARG A 43 -8.53 0.36 16.92
CA ARG A 43 -9.83 0.96 17.25
C ARG A 43 -9.77 2.48 17.40
N GLY A 44 -8.66 3.03 17.87
CA GLY A 44 -8.44 4.48 17.92
C GLY A 44 -8.32 5.14 16.55
N MET A 45 -8.16 4.37 15.47
CA MET A 45 -7.83 4.85 14.11
C MET A 45 -9.04 5.06 13.20
N ALA A 46 -10.27 4.83 13.67
CA ALA A 46 -11.48 4.89 12.83
C ALA A 46 -11.72 6.24 12.12
N ASN A 47 -10.93 7.28 12.45
CA ASN A 47 -11.01 8.64 11.90
C ASN A 47 -9.69 9.12 11.25
N SER A 48 -8.70 8.26 11.02
CA SER A 48 -7.42 8.64 10.40
C SER A 48 -7.51 8.73 8.87
N LEU A 49 -6.80 9.68 8.25
CA LEU A 49 -6.81 9.87 6.80
C LEU A 49 -5.93 8.83 6.07
N CYS A 50 -4.75 8.52 6.62
CA CYS A 50 -3.79 7.58 6.05
C CYS A 50 -3.24 6.62 7.12
N LEU A 51 -3.13 5.33 6.78
CA LEU A 51 -2.46 4.30 7.58
C LEU A 51 -1.30 3.69 6.79
N ILE A 52 -0.12 3.60 7.40
CA ILE A 52 1.10 3.05 6.81
C ILE A 52 1.61 1.94 7.74
N GLY A 53 1.60 0.69 7.28
CA GLY A 53 2.13 -0.45 8.03
C GLY A 53 3.55 -0.82 7.56
N TRP A 54 4.51 -0.88 8.48
CA TRP A 54 5.88 -1.33 8.25
C TRP A 54 6.19 -2.58 9.10
N TYR A 55 6.69 -3.61 8.42
CA TYR A 55 6.98 -4.90 9.04
C TYR A 55 8.39 -5.35 8.63
N LYS A 56 9.30 -5.50 9.60
CA LYS A 56 10.73 -5.79 9.31
C LYS A 56 11.07 -7.29 9.37
N GLU A 57 10.19 -8.11 9.96
CA GLU A 57 10.48 -9.53 10.20
C GLU A 57 9.73 -10.41 9.19
N LYS A 58 10.48 -10.91 8.21
CA LYS A 58 10.05 -12.06 7.40
C LYS A 58 9.78 -13.22 8.36
N ASN A 59 8.59 -13.83 8.27
CA ASN A 59 8.10 -14.93 9.13
C ASN A 59 7.48 -14.57 10.49
N ALA A 60 7.08 -13.31 10.73
CA ALA A 60 6.23 -13.02 11.89
C ALA A 60 4.91 -13.84 11.80
N PRO A 61 4.37 -14.36 12.93
CA PRO A 61 3.13 -15.11 12.90
C PRO A 61 2.01 -14.31 12.22
N VAL A 62 1.22 -14.95 11.36
CA VAL A 62 0.05 -14.31 10.76
C VAL A 62 -1.00 -14.13 11.85
N VAL A 63 -1.12 -12.91 12.37
CA VAL A 63 -2.20 -12.56 13.31
C VAL A 63 -3.43 -12.25 12.46
N PRO A 64 -4.64 -12.77 12.77
CA PRO A 64 -5.85 -12.37 12.07
C PRO A 64 -6.02 -10.85 12.21
N TYR A 65 -5.90 -10.15 11.08
CA TYR A 65 -5.93 -8.69 11.07
C TYR A 65 -7.38 -8.21 11.16
N ASP A 66 -7.67 -7.43 12.20
CA ASP A 66 -8.91 -6.67 12.26
C ASP A 66 -8.81 -5.46 11.31
N LEU A 67 -9.28 -5.66 10.08
CA LEU A 67 -9.31 -4.61 9.05
C LEU A 67 -10.53 -3.68 9.20
N SER A 68 -11.15 -3.59 10.38
CA SER A 68 -12.34 -2.77 10.64
C SER A 68 -12.08 -1.27 10.78
N PHE A 69 -11.05 -0.76 10.10
CA PHE A 69 -10.79 0.67 10.00
C PHE A 69 -11.50 1.28 8.78
N ASN A 70 -11.73 2.60 8.83
CA ASN A 70 -12.27 3.40 7.74
C ASN A 70 -11.30 4.54 7.45
N VAL A 71 -10.30 4.25 6.62
CA VAL A 71 -9.27 5.22 6.23
C VAL A 71 -9.42 5.50 4.75
N GLU A 72 -9.17 6.74 4.34
CA GLU A 72 -9.16 7.06 2.91
C GLU A 72 -8.02 6.30 2.21
N ARG A 73 -6.88 6.13 2.91
CA ARG A 73 -5.63 5.62 2.33
C ARG A 73 -4.96 4.59 3.22
N LEU A 74 -4.45 3.54 2.59
CA LEU A 74 -3.70 2.49 3.26
C LEU A 74 -2.48 2.10 2.44
N HIS A 75 -1.31 2.18 3.08
CA HIS A 75 -0.04 1.68 2.60
C HIS A 75 0.37 0.46 3.42
N ILE A 76 0.67 -0.65 2.75
CA ILE A 76 1.20 -1.87 3.38
C ILE A 76 2.55 -2.19 2.75
N ASN A 77 3.57 -2.34 3.59
CA ASN A 77 4.93 -2.61 3.17
C ASN A 77 5.50 -3.89 3.79
N ASN A 78 6.20 -4.71 2.99
CA ASN A 78 6.98 -5.87 3.40
C ASN A 78 6.15 -6.96 4.09
N GLU A 79 5.06 -7.39 3.45
CA GLU A 79 4.09 -8.30 4.08
C GLU A 79 3.77 -9.54 3.26
N ASP A 80 3.89 -10.69 3.92
CA ASP A 80 3.74 -11.99 3.27
C ASP A 80 2.36 -12.65 3.47
N TRP A 81 1.50 -12.06 4.31
CA TRP A 81 0.18 -12.61 4.65
C TRP A 81 -0.96 -12.14 3.74
N LEU A 82 -0.69 -11.15 2.87
CA LEU A 82 -1.73 -10.58 2.01
C LEU A 82 -2.22 -11.62 1.00
N SER A 83 -3.54 -11.81 0.99
CA SER A 83 -4.22 -12.72 0.08
C SER A 83 -5.16 -11.93 -0.82
N LEU A 84 -5.68 -12.57 -1.87
CA LEU A 84 -6.69 -11.97 -2.73
C LEU A 84 -7.94 -11.56 -1.92
N ASN A 85 -8.36 -12.36 -0.95
CA ASN A 85 -9.50 -12.04 -0.10
C ASN A 85 -9.23 -10.80 0.76
N HIS A 86 -8.04 -10.69 1.33
CA HIS A 86 -7.63 -9.49 2.06
C HIS A 86 -7.70 -8.24 1.18
N LEU A 87 -7.23 -8.33 -0.08
CA LEU A 87 -7.29 -7.24 -1.03
C LEU A 87 -8.74 -6.81 -1.35
N ILE A 88 -9.64 -7.77 -1.54
CA ILE A 88 -11.07 -7.49 -1.76
C ILE A 88 -11.67 -6.78 -0.54
N ASP A 89 -11.40 -7.27 0.67
CA ASP A 89 -11.95 -6.68 1.90
C ASP A 89 -11.41 -5.27 2.17
N LEU A 90 -10.12 -5.05 1.94
CA LEU A 90 -9.50 -3.73 2.04
C LEU A 90 -10.12 -2.74 1.05
N SER A 91 -10.35 -3.16 -0.20
CA SER A 91 -10.90 -2.27 -1.23
C SER A 91 -12.31 -1.75 -0.91
N ARG A 92 -13.08 -2.47 -0.07
CA ARG A 92 -14.40 -2.02 0.37
C ARG A 92 -14.35 -0.88 1.38
N ARG A 93 -13.18 -0.65 1.99
CA ARG A 93 -12.99 0.26 3.13
C ARG A 93 -12.06 1.41 2.83
N VAL A 94 -11.23 1.27 1.79
CA VAL A 94 -10.16 2.18 1.46
C VAL A 94 -10.27 2.62 0.01
N LYS A 95 -10.10 3.92 -0.24
CA LYS A 95 -10.12 4.50 -1.59
C LYS A 95 -8.78 4.35 -2.29
N ILE A 96 -7.69 4.50 -1.55
CA ILE A 96 -6.33 4.42 -2.08
C ILE A 96 -5.56 3.30 -1.40
N LEU A 97 -5.23 2.26 -2.16
CA LEU A 97 -4.39 1.16 -1.72
C LEU A 97 -2.99 1.26 -2.31
N SER A 98 -2.01 1.00 -1.47
CA SER A 98 -0.61 1.08 -1.82
C SER A 98 0.13 -0.10 -1.22
N PHE A 99 0.85 -0.84 -2.06
CA PHE A 99 1.60 -2.02 -1.67
C PHE A 99 3.06 -1.87 -2.07
N ASP A 100 3.95 -2.16 -1.12
CA ASP A 100 5.39 -2.23 -1.35
C ASP A 100 5.90 -3.58 -0.82
N GLU A 101 6.57 -4.36 -1.67
CA GLU A 101 7.16 -5.66 -1.29
C GLU A 101 6.20 -6.63 -0.57
N VAL A 102 4.97 -6.73 -1.06
CA VAL A 102 3.97 -7.69 -0.54
C VAL A 102 3.98 -9.01 -1.32
N SER A 103 3.49 -10.09 -0.71
CA SER A 103 3.44 -11.44 -1.31
C SER A 103 2.36 -11.65 -2.40
N LEU A 104 1.64 -10.61 -2.80
CA LEU A 104 0.68 -10.70 -3.88
C LEU A 104 1.43 -11.01 -5.20
N THR A 105 0.87 -11.90 -6.01
CA THR A 105 1.42 -12.15 -7.36
C THR A 105 0.75 -11.22 -8.38
N SER A 106 1.38 -10.99 -9.54
CA SER A 106 0.73 -10.27 -10.65
C SER A 106 -0.62 -10.88 -11.02
N LYS A 107 -0.72 -12.21 -10.99
CA LYS A 107 -1.97 -12.92 -11.26
C LYS A 107 -3.04 -12.58 -10.23
N MET A 108 -2.73 -12.58 -8.93
CA MET A 108 -3.69 -12.24 -7.88
C MET A 108 -4.21 -10.81 -8.02
N ILE A 109 -3.33 -9.87 -8.34
CA ILE A 109 -3.73 -8.47 -8.58
C ILE A 109 -4.60 -8.38 -9.84
N ASN A 110 -4.25 -9.07 -10.92
CA ASN A 110 -5.06 -9.10 -12.14
C ASN A 110 -6.45 -9.69 -11.90
N ASP A 111 -6.54 -10.79 -11.15
CA ASP A 111 -7.80 -11.41 -10.75
C ASP A 111 -8.65 -10.43 -9.92
N PHE A 112 -8.03 -9.71 -8.97
CA PHE A 112 -8.69 -8.64 -8.22
C PHE A 112 -9.22 -7.52 -9.12
N LEU A 113 -8.42 -7.02 -10.06
CA LEU A 113 -8.82 -5.93 -10.95
C LEU A 113 -9.96 -6.36 -11.87
N LYS A 114 -9.94 -7.59 -12.38
CA LYS A 114 -11.05 -8.16 -13.16
C LYS A 114 -12.32 -8.23 -12.33
N LEU A 115 -12.23 -8.72 -11.09
CA LEU A 115 -13.35 -8.73 -10.16
C LEU A 115 -13.87 -7.32 -9.90
N TRP A 116 -13.00 -6.35 -9.64
CA TRP A 116 -13.37 -4.94 -9.44
C TRP A 116 -14.12 -4.35 -10.64
N ILE A 117 -13.64 -4.60 -11.87
CA ILE A 117 -14.29 -4.14 -13.11
C ILE A 117 -15.68 -4.75 -13.28
N SER A 118 -15.82 -6.06 -13.03
CA SER A 118 -17.06 -6.80 -13.26
C SER A 118 -18.11 -6.63 -12.15
N SER A 119 -17.66 -6.27 -10.95
CA SER A 119 -18.46 -6.33 -9.74
C SER A 119 -19.47 -5.18 -9.62
N GLU A 120 -20.63 -5.45 -9.02
CA GLU A 120 -21.59 -4.46 -8.52
C GLU A 120 -21.28 -4.00 -7.09
N LEU A 121 -20.26 -4.58 -6.44
CA LEU A 121 -19.88 -4.24 -5.08
C LEU A 121 -19.55 -2.75 -4.97
N SER A 122 -19.94 -2.15 -3.85
CA SER A 122 -19.64 -0.78 -3.42
C SER A 122 -18.16 -0.62 -3.04
N ILE A 123 -17.27 -0.98 -3.95
CA ILE A 123 -15.83 -0.78 -3.83
C ILE A 123 -15.54 0.64 -4.29
N GLU A 124 -15.05 1.49 -3.38
CA GLU A 124 -14.71 2.89 -3.63
C GLU A 124 -13.24 3.10 -4.01
N LEU A 125 -12.56 2.03 -4.44
CA LEU A 125 -11.17 2.11 -4.88
C LEU A 125 -11.02 3.10 -6.04
N SER A 126 -10.28 4.18 -5.80
CA SER A 126 -9.89 5.18 -6.79
C SER A 126 -8.46 4.97 -7.27
N SER A 127 -7.58 4.45 -6.42
CA SER A 127 -6.19 4.20 -6.79
C SER A 127 -5.67 2.92 -6.16
N LEU A 128 -4.99 2.11 -6.96
CA LEU A 128 -4.20 0.97 -6.52
C LEU A 128 -2.79 1.13 -7.03
N ALA A 129 -1.83 0.99 -6.14
CA ALA A 129 -0.44 1.11 -6.50
C ALA A 129 0.38 -0.03 -5.96
N ILE A 130 1.29 -0.51 -6.79
CA ILE A 130 2.08 -1.70 -6.51
C ILE A 130 3.54 -1.40 -6.82
N GLN A 131 4.38 -1.68 -5.83
CA GLN A 131 5.82 -1.65 -5.90
C GLN A 131 6.37 -2.99 -5.42
N GLY A 132 7.36 -3.52 -6.11
CA GLY A 132 8.05 -4.75 -5.70
C GLY A 132 8.76 -5.44 -6.84
N GLU A 133 9.53 -6.47 -6.48
CA GLU A 133 10.18 -7.34 -7.45
C GLU A 133 9.21 -8.41 -7.97
N GLY A 134 9.39 -8.85 -9.22
CA GLY A 134 8.62 -9.96 -9.79
C GLY A 134 7.23 -9.61 -10.31
N TYR A 135 6.80 -8.34 -10.17
CA TYR A 135 5.59 -7.86 -10.82
C TYR A 135 5.85 -7.52 -12.28
N GLU A 136 5.29 -8.30 -13.20
CA GLU A 136 5.27 -7.96 -14.61
C GLU A 136 4.01 -7.17 -14.97
N PHE A 137 4.17 -5.97 -15.51
CA PHE A 137 3.07 -5.10 -15.91
C PHE A 137 2.09 -5.77 -16.87
N ARG A 138 2.62 -6.54 -17.83
CA ARG A 138 1.81 -7.25 -18.83
C ARG A 138 0.84 -8.23 -18.18
N ASP A 139 1.28 -8.86 -17.08
CA ASP A 139 0.47 -9.81 -16.34
C ASP A 139 -0.56 -9.09 -15.45
N LEU A 140 -0.15 -7.97 -14.83
CA LEU A 140 -1.04 -7.14 -13.99
C LEU A 140 -2.30 -6.69 -14.74
N LEU A 141 -2.15 -6.23 -15.98
CA LEU A 141 -3.27 -5.74 -16.80
C LEU A 141 -3.69 -6.69 -17.92
N ALA A 142 -3.30 -7.97 -17.84
CA ALA A 142 -3.64 -8.97 -18.84
C ALA A 142 -5.17 -9.08 -19.03
N GLY A 143 -5.63 -8.81 -20.26
CA GLY A 143 -7.05 -8.85 -20.63
C GLY A 143 -7.89 -7.69 -20.06
N ILE A 144 -7.27 -6.66 -19.50
CA ILE A 144 -7.93 -5.44 -19.02
C ILE A 144 -7.71 -4.32 -20.02
N ARG A 145 -8.77 -3.58 -20.36
CA ARG A 145 -8.62 -2.34 -21.15
C ARG A 145 -8.15 -1.22 -20.23
N TYR A 146 -7.10 -0.53 -20.65
CA TYR A 146 -6.52 0.58 -19.90
C TYR A 146 -6.11 1.72 -20.83
N GLN A 147 -5.95 2.89 -20.24
CA GLN A 147 -5.35 4.06 -20.88
C GLN A 147 -4.13 4.48 -20.07
N ILE A 148 -3.05 4.88 -20.73
CA ILE A 148 -1.90 5.45 -20.01
C ILE A 148 -2.32 6.84 -19.51
N SER A 149 -2.11 7.12 -18.24
CA SER A 149 -2.40 8.45 -17.67
C SER A 149 -1.49 9.50 -18.30
N SER A 150 -2.01 10.72 -18.47
CA SER A 150 -1.21 11.85 -18.95
C SER A 150 -0.07 12.19 -17.98
N MET A 151 0.95 12.90 -18.46
CA MET A 151 2.05 13.35 -17.62
C MET A 151 1.60 14.25 -16.45
N ALA A 152 0.50 14.99 -16.61
CA ALA A 152 -0.05 15.84 -15.55
C ALA A 152 -0.73 15.01 -14.46
N GLU A 153 -1.62 14.09 -14.84
CA GLU A 153 -2.25 13.13 -13.92
C GLU A 153 -1.18 12.29 -13.21
N GLN A 154 -0.15 11.87 -13.94
CA GLN A 154 0.98 11.15 -13.38
C GLN A 154 1.74 11.97 -12.33
N LYS A 155 1.94 13.28 -12.53
CA LYS A 155 2.59 14.15 -11.54
C LYS A 155 1.72 14.34 -10.30
N GLU A 156 0.41 14.45 -10.47
CA GLU A 156 -0.53 14.53 -9.35
C GLU A 156 -0.48 13.23 -8.54
N GLU A 157 -0.65 12.08 -9.18
CA GLU A 157 -0.51 10.76 -8.55
C GLU A 157 0.82 10.61 -7.81
N ARG A 158 1.92 11.04 -8.43
CA ARG A 158 3.26 11.03 -7.85
C ARG A 158 3.40 11.92 -6.61
N GLY A 159 2.74 13.08 -6.58
CA GLY A 159 2.78 13.99 -5.43
C GLY A 159 2.31 13.31 -4.15
N TRP A 160 1.34 12.40 -4.25
CA TRP A 160 0.86 11.60 -3.13
C TRP A 160 1.88 10.55 -2.65
N TRP A 161 2.72 10.04 -3.55
CA TRP A 161 3.72 9.00 -3.25
C TRP A 161 5.03 9.54 -2.71
N VAL A 162 5.52 10.63 -3.31
CA VAL A 162 6.86 11.19 -3.00
C VAL A 162 6.87 11.89 -1.64
N ASN A 163 5.74 12.43 -1.18
CA ASN A 163 5.65 13.06 0.12
C ASN A 163 5.75 12.06 1.30
N GLU A 164 5.60 10.74 1.07
CA GLU A 164 5.57 9.74 2.15
C GLU A 164 6.90 8.97 2.37
N ASN A 165 8.06 9.49 1.93
CA ASN A 165 9.42 8.95 2.16
C ASN A 165 9.87 7.75 1.30
N LEU A 166 9.20 7.46 0.18
CA LEU A 166 9.76 6.52 -0.77
C LEU A 166 10.73 7.26 -1.69
N ASN A 167 12.01 6.89 -1.62
CA ASN A 167 13.08 7.34 -2.51
C ASN A 167 12.88 6.74 -3.92
N VAL A 168 11.67 6.89 -4.47
CA VAL A 168 11.30 6.41 -5.79
C VAL A 168 12.07 7.25 -6.79
N SER A 169 13.01 6.63 -7.48
CA SER A 169 13.74 7.27 -8.55
C SER A 169 12.73 7.88 -9.53
N GLN A 170 12.94 9.15 -9.89
CA GLN A 170 11.93 9.99 -10.58
C GLN A 170 11.50 9.47 -11.97
N HIS A 171 12.05 8.35 -12.42
CA HIS A 171 12.18 8.03 -13.84
C HIS A 171 11.37 6.83 -14.32
N LEU A 172 10.74 6.04 -13.45
CA LEU A 172 10.24 4.72 -13.86
C LEU A 172 8.82 4.39 -13.39
N PHE A 173 8.09 5.38 -12.88
CA PHE A 173 6.68 5.21 -12.53
C PHE A 173 5.80 5.30 -13.78
N GLN A 174 4.81 4.41 -13.90
CA GLN A 174 3.75 4.51 -14.89
C GLN A 174 2.38 4.39 -14.21
N ALA A 175 1.45 5.28 -14.55
CA ALA A 175 0.06 5.20 -14.13
C ALA A 175 -0.84 4.87 -15.32
N TYR A 176 -1.87 4.08 -15.04
CA TYR A 176 -2.86 3.64 -16.00
C TYR A 176 -4.25 3.88 -15.45
N LYS A 177 -5.17 4.36 -16.29
CA LYS A 177 -6.58 4.44 -15.96
C LYS A 177 -7.29 3.19 -16.44
N ILE A 178 -8.00 2.55 -15.55
CA ILE A 178 -8.95 1.48 -15.85
C ILE A 178 -10.35 1.96 -15.50
N LYS A 179 -11.36 1.38 -16.15
CA LYS A 179 -12.76 1.79 -16.00
C LYS A 179 -13.62 0.58 -15.69
N ARG A 180 -14.45 0.66 -14.65
CA ARG A 180 -15.49 -0.34 -14.36
C ARG A 180 -16.57 -0.29 -15.42
N ASN A 181 -17.38 -1.35 -15.46
CA ASN A 181 -18.58 -1.39 -16.28
C ASN A 181 -19.59 -0.28 -15.91
N SER A 182 -19.59 0.17 -14.64
CA SER A 182 -20.41 1.29 -14.18
C SER A 182 -19.91 2.67 -14.63
N GLY A 183 -18.72 2.75 -15.24
CA GLY A 183 -18.09 4.00 -15.65
C GLY A 183 -17.21 4.65 -14.59
N VAL A 184 -17.12 4.10 -13.38
CA VAL A 184 -16.16 4.54 -12.36
C VAL A 184 -14.74 4.22 -12.80
N GLU A 185 -13.84 5.18 -12.64
CA GLU A 185 -12.43 5.06 -13.03
C GLU A 185 -11.55 4.83 -11.80
N ALA A 186 -10.47 4.06 -11.99
CA ALA A 186 -9.42 3.90 -11.00
C ALA A 186 -8.04 3.98 -11.66
N HIS A 187 -7.08 4.48 -10.89
CA HIS A 187 -5.69 4.64 -11.29
C HIS A 187 -4.88 3.45 -10.78
N ILE A 188 -4.24 2.73 -11.70
CA ILE A 188 -3.29 1.67 -11.40
C ILE A 188 -1.90 2.25 -11.56
N ILE A 189 -1.17 2.30 -10.46
CA ILE A 189 0.18 2.85 -10.42
C ILE A 189 1.15 1.69 -10.28
N TYR A 190 2.05 1.57 -11.23
CA TYR A 190 3.09 0.55 -11.20
C TYR A 190 4.45 1.22 -11.02
N VAL A 191 5.16 0.79 -9.98
CA VAL A 191 6.52 1.23 -9.67
C VAL A 191 7.44 0.00 -9.76
N PRO A 192 8.07 -0.25 -10.93
CA PRO A 192 9.04 -1.32 -11.06
C PRO A 192 10.21 -1.09 -10.09
N LYS A 193 10.47 -2.08 -9.23
CA LYS A 193 11.65 -2.06 -8.38
C LYS A 193 12.84 -2.57 -9.19
N TYR A 194 13.70 -1.67 -9.63
CA TYR A 194 14.98 -2.05 -10.22
C TYR A 194 15.92 -2.46 -9.09
N ARG A 195 16.67 -3.55 -9.29
CA ARG A 195 17.79 -3.86 -8.39
C ARG A 195 18.72 -2.66 -8.37
N GLN A 196 19.11 -2.22 -7.19
CA GLN A 196 19.97 -1.06 -6.96
C GLN A 196 21.23 -1.06 -7.87
N HIS A 197 21.74 -2.25 -8.20
CA HIS A 197 22.86 -2.46 -9.14
C HIS A 197 22.60 -2.02 -10.59
N GLN A 198 21.34 -1.94 -11.05
CA GLN A 198 21.00 -1.47 -12.39
C GLN A 198 20.98 0.07 -12.46
N LEU A 199 20.64 0.76 -11.36
CA LEU A 199 20.67 2.22 -11.31
C LEU A 199 22.11 2.76 -11.29
N GLU A 200 23.03 2.06 -10.64
CA GLU A 200 24.47 2.38 -10.68
C GLU A 200 25.04 2.26 -12.10
N ALA A 201 24.59 1.28 -12.90
CA ALA A 201 25.01 1.13 -14.29
C ALA A 201 24.50 2.27 -15.22
N PHE A 202 23.36 2.89 -14.88
CA PHE A 202 22.84 4.05 -15.61
C PHE A 202 23.52 5.37 -15.19
N GLN A 203 24.09 5.45 -13.98
CA GLN A 203 24.78 6.65 -13.50
C GLN A 203 26.26 6.75 -13.94
N ILE A 204 26.87 5.67 -14.46
CA ILE A 204 28.28 5.65 -14.90
C ILE A 204 28.45 6.06 -16.39
N ARG A 205 27.39 6.48 -17.09
CA ARG A 205 27.48 6.98 -18.47
C ARG A 205 27.07 8.45 -18.58
N PHE A 206 27.91 9.35 -18.05
CA PHE A 206 28.01 10.74 -18.49
C PHE A 206 29.46 11.20 -18.39
#